data_AF-A0A960TQR5-F1
#
_entry.id   AF-A0A960TQR5-F1
#
_cell.length_a   1.000
_cell.length_b   1.000
_cell.length_c   1.000
_cell.angle_alpha   90.00
_cell.angle_beta   90.00
_cell.angle_gamma   90.00
#
_symmetry.space_group_name_H-M   'P 1'
#
loop_
_entity.id
_entity.type
_entity.pdbx_description
1 polymer ?
#
loop_
_entity_poly.entity_id
_entity_poly.type
_entity_poly.pdbx_seq_one_letter_code
_entity_poly.pdbx_strand_id
1 'polypeptide(L)' 'MTVSELLTSLRTRDPERHALVEAVRTVVRATLPDVTEEVKYGGILFASAGEPFSGVFAYKGHVSVEFSDGARIDDPYGHL' A
#
# COMPACT_ATOMS: atom_id res chain seq x y z
N MET A 1 10.41 -12.82 2.94
CA MET A 1 9.17 -12.44 3.62
C MET A 1 8.11 -12.20 2.57
N THR A 2 7.01 -12.94 2.60
CA THR A 2 5.89 -12.81 1.68
C THR A 2 4.90 -11.76 2.17
N VAL A 3 4.03 -11.29 1.27
CA VAL A 3 2.94 -10.37 1.64
C VAL A 3 2.01 -11.00 2.68
N SER A 4 1.73 -12.29 2.57
CA SER A 4 0.89 -13.02 3.55
C SER A 4 1.54 -13.07 4.94
N GLU A 5 2.87 -13.27 5.02
CA GLU A 5 3.62 -13.24 6.28
C GLU A 5 3.60 -11.85 6.92
N LEU A 6 3.75 -10.78 6.12
CA LEU A 6 3.64 -9.40 6.58
C LEU A 6 2.27 -9.11 7.19
N LEU A 7 1.20 -9.45 6.49
CA LEU A 7 -0.16 -9.21 6.94
C LEU A 7 -0.49 -10.01 8.19
N THR A 8 -0.08 -11.27 8.24
CA THR A 8 -0.27 -12.10 9.44
C THR A 8 0.44 -11.51 10.65
N SER A 9 1.70 -11.05 10.48
CA SER A 9 2.45 -10.37 11.55
C SER A 9 1.78 -9.05 11.96
N LEU A 10 1.35 -8.24 11.00
CA LEU A 10 0.71 -6.96 11.25
C LEU A 10 -0.64 -7.15 11.96
N ARG A 11 -1.46 -8.12 11.54
CA ARG A 11 -2.74 -8.44 12.18
C ARG A 11 -2.58 -8.77 13.66
N THR A 12 -1.54 -9.53 14.01
CA THR A 12 -1.29 -9.93 15.40
C THR A 12 -0.79 -8.77 16.25
N ARG A 13 0.04 -7.88 15.68
CA ARG A 13 0.65 -6.77 16.42
C ARG A 13 -0.24 -5.53 16.49
N ASP A 14 -0.97 -5.25 15.42
CA ASP A 14 -1.78 -4.05 15.24
C ASP A 14 -2.96 -4.29 14.26
N PRO A 15 -4.08 -4.83 14.76
CA PRO A 15 -5.25 -5.15 13.95
C PRO A 15 -5.86 -3.94 13.21
N GLU A 16 -5.74 -2.74 13.80
CA GLU A 16 -6.30 -1.51 13.23
C GLU A 16 -5.51 -1.09 11.98
N ARG A 17 -4.18 -1.03 12.05
CA ARG A 17 -3.37 -0.71 10.85
C ARG A 17 -3.42 -1.85 9.84
N HIS A 18 -3.55 -3.10 10.28
CA HIS A 18 -3.82 -4.21 9.36
C HIS A 18 -5.10 -3.97 8.54
N ALA A 19 -6.20 -3.56 9.18
CA ALA A 19 -7.45 -3.29 8.49
C ALA A 19 -7.31 -2.14 7.47
N LEU A 20 -6.58 -1.07 7.81
CA LEU A 20 -6.29 0.02 6.89
C LEU A 20 -5.43 -0.42 5.70
N VAL A 21 -4.37 -1.21 5.93
CA VAL A 21 -3.54 -1.76 4.86
C VAL A 21 -4.36 -2.65 3.93
N GLU A 22 -5.21 -3.53 4.46
CA GLU A 22 -6.10 -4.38 3.65
C GLU A 22 -7.12 -3.56 2.85
N ALA A 23 -7.66 -2.47 3.44
CA ALA A 23 -8.57 -1.57 2.73
C ALA A 23 -7.88 -0.90 1.53
N VAL A 24 -6.64 -0.40 1.69
CA VAL A 24 -5.85 0.16 0.59
C VAL A 24 -5.61 -0.90 -0.49
N ARG A 25 -5.17 -2.11 -0.12
CA ARG A 25 -4.96 -3.21 -1.08
C ARG A 25 -6.22 -3.56 -1.85
N THR A 26 -7.37 -3.57 -1.17
CA THR A 26 -8.67 -3.83 -1.80
C THR A 26 -8.98 -2.78 -2.86
N VAL A 27 -8.77 -1.49 -2.57
CA VAL A 27 -8.97 -0.39 -3.53
C VAL A 27 -8.02 -0.51 -4.72
N VAL A 28 -6.74 -0.77 -4.47
CA VAL A 28 -5.73 -0.90 -5.53
C VAL A 28 -6.08 -2.05 -6.47
N ARG A 29 -6.42 -3.24 -5.95
CA ARG A 29 -6.79 -4.41 -6.75
C ARG A 29 -8.08 -4.23 -7.53
N ALA A 30 -9.06 -3.51 -6.97
CA ALA A 30 -10.29 -3.17 -7.67
C ALA A 30 -10.04 -2.19 -8.84
N THR A 31 -9.02 -1.33 -8.71
CA THR A 31 -8.68 -0.32 -9.71
C THR A 31 -7.74 -0.88 -10.79
N LEU A 32 -6.79 -1.73 -10.40
CA LEU A 32 -5.76 -2.32 -11.25
C LEU A 32 -5.76 -3.85 -11.06
N PRO A 33 -6.55 -4.61 -11.85
CA PRO A 33 -6.71 -6.05 -11.66
C PRO A 33 -5.40 -6.85 -11.78
N ASP A 34 -4.47 -6.39 -12.60
CA ASP A 34 -3.18 -7.05 -12.86
C ASP A 34 -2.03 -6.49 -11.98
N VAL A 35 -2.37 -5.83 -10.86
CA VAL A 35 -1.37 -5.31 -9.92
C VAL A 35 -0.59 -6.45 -9.27
N THR A 36 0.73 -6.30 -9.18
CA THR A 36 1.59 -7.17 -8.39
C THR A 36 1.97 -6.52 -7.08
N GLU A 37 2.17 -7.34 -6.05
CA GLU A 37 2.52 -6.91 -4.71
C GLU A 37 3.83 -7.56 -4.26
N GLU A 38 4.75 -6.75 -3.74
CA GLU A 38 6.03 -7.22 -3.20
C GLU A 38 6.28 -6.58 -1.82
N VAL A 39 6.86 -7.34 -0.89
CA VAL A 39 7.30 -6.77 0.40
C VAL A 39 8.66 -6.09 0.22
N LYS A 40 8.70 -4.77 0.40
CA LYS A 40 9.95 -3.98 0.48
C LYS A 40 9.85 -2.94 1.59
N TYR A 41 10.99 -2.65 2.21
CA TYR A 41 11.12 -1.62 3.25
C TYR A 41 10.12 -1.73 4.41
N GLY A 42 9.65 -2.94 4.71
CA GLY A 42 8.66 -3.19 5.76
C GLY A 42 7.20 -2.92 5.40
N GLY A 43 6.91 -2.56 4.15
CA GLY A 43 5.56 -2.41 3.61
C GLY A 43 5.34 -3.23 2.33
N ILE A 44 4.29 -2.88 1.61
CA ILE A 44 3.91 -3.53 0.34
C ILE A 44 4.07 -2.50 -0.77
N LEU A 45 4.91 -2.81 -1.76
CA LEU A 45 4.95 -2.07 -3.03
C LEU A 45 3.97 -2.68 -4.01
N PHE A 46 3.33 -1.81 -4.77
CA PHE A 46 2.45 -2.12 -5.88
C PHE A 46 3.18 -1.83 -7.19
N ALA A 47 3.13 -2.77 -8.12
CA ALA A 47 3.63 -2.59 -9.47
C ALA A 47 2.57 -2.94 -10.51
N SER A 48 2.59 -2.23 -11.63
CA SER A 48 1.75 -2.50 -12.81
C SER A 48 2.65 -2.69 -14.01
N ALA A 49 2.42 -3.75 -14.79
CA ALA A 49 3.31 -4.14 -15.90
C ALA A 49 4.80 -4.25 -15.50
N GLY A 50 5.09 -4.58 -14.23
CA GLY A 50 6.44 -4.70 -13.69
C GLY A 50 7.06 -3.40 -13.18
N GLU A 51 6.42 -2.25 -13.38
CA GLU A 51 6.91 -0.95 -12.90
C GLU A 51 6.28 -0.58 -11.55
N PRO A 52 7.07 -0.31 -10.49
CA PRO A 52 6.55 0.15 -9.22
C PRO A 52 5.96 1.56 -9.31
N PHE A 53 4.69 1.71 -8.92
CA PHE A 53 4.00 3.01 -8.98
C PHE A 53 3.56 3.52 -7.60
N SER A 54 3.41 2.64 -6.61
CA SER A 54 2.90 3.01 -5.29
C SER A 54 3.34 2.02 -4.20
N GLY A 55 3.15 2.39 -2.94
CA GLY A 55 3.29 1.47 -1.82
C GLY A 55 2.40 1.83 -0.64
N VAL A 56 2.19 0.88 0.26
CA VAL A 56 1.47 1.06 1.53
C VAL A 56 2.31 0.58 2.71
N PHE A 57 2.44 1.45 3.72
CA PHE A 57 3.34 1.25 4.86
C PHE A 57 2.63 1.53 6.18
N ALA A 58 2.69 0.59 7.12
CA ALA A 58 2.09 0.74 8.45
C ALA A 58 3.13 1.29 9.44
N TYR A 59 2.93 2.51 9.89
CA TYR A 59 3.71 3.14 10.96
C TYR A 59 2.92 3.16 12.28
N LYS A 60 3.59 3.52 13.38
CA LYS A 60 3.00 3.51 14.73
C LYS A 60 1.71 4.35 14.84
N GLY A 61 1.64 5.47 14.13
CA GLY A 61 0.52 6.42 14.23
C GLY A 61 -0.40 6.48 13.01
N HIS A 62 0.03 5.96 11.87
CA HIS A 62 -0.68 6.12 10.60
C HIS A 62 -0.32 5.01 9.61
N VAL A 63 -1.11 4.89 8.55
CA VAL A 63 -0.73 4.15 7.34
C VAL A 63 -0.42 5.18 6.26
N SER A 64 0.76 5.06 5.64
CA SER A 64 1.18 5.89 4.51
C SER A 64 0.84 5.17 3.21
N VAL A 65 0.28 5.91 2.26
CA VAL A 65 0.17 5.48 0.86
C VAL A 65 1.02 6.44 0.06
N GLU A 66 1.98 5.89 -0.67
CA GLU A 66 3.00 6.65 -1.39
C GLU A 66 2.88 6.40 -2.88
N PHE A 67 3.21 7.39 -3.70
CA PHE A 67 3.19 7.29 -5.16
C PHE A 67 4.55 7.70 -5.71
N SER A 68 5.10 6.89 -6.63
CA SER A 68 6.42 7.14 -7.23
C SER A 68 6.50 8.52 -7.90
N ASP A 69 5.41 8.92 -8.55
CA ASP A 69 5.25 10.19 -9.26
C ASP A 69 4.22 11.11 -8.58
N GLY A 70 4.17 11.12 -7.24
CA GLY A 70 3.18 11.89 -6.48
C GLY A 70 3.10 13.37 -6.85
N ALA A 71 4.24 13.99 -7.18
CA ALA A 71 4.32 15.39 -7.61
C ALA A 71 3.62 15.68 -8.97
N ARG A 72 3.25 14.64 -9.72
CA ARG A 72 2.54 14.75 -11.00
C ARG A 72 1.02 14.51 -10.85
N ILE A 73 0.54 14.20 -9.65
CA ILE A 73 -0.88 14.01 -9.40
C ILE A 73 -1.58 15.36 -9.49
N ASP A 74 -2.60 15.44 -10.34
CA ASP A 74 -3.50 16.58 -10.38
C ASP A 74 -4.39 16.53 -9.12
N ASP A 75 -4.27 17.53 -8.27
CA ASP A 75 -5.01 17.65 -7.02
C ASP A 75 -5.96 18.85 -7.07
N PRO A 76 -7.08 18.73 -7.80
CA PRO A 76 -8.02 19.83 -7.98
C PRO A 76 -8.69 20.27 -6.67
N TYR A 77 -8.56 19.49 -5.59
CA TYR A 77 -9.22 19.75 -4.30
C TYR A 77 -8.24 20.15 -3.18
N GLY A 78 -6.92 20.07 -3.40
CA GLY A 78 -5.91 20.52 -2.44
C GLY A 78 -5.83 19.63 -1.19
N HIS A 79 -5.96 18.31 -1.35
CA HIS A 79 -5.91 17.34 -0.26
C HIS A 79 -4.62 16.50 -0.23
N LEU A 80 -3.72 16.67 -1.20
CA LEU A 80 -2.45 15.94 -1.33
C LEU A 80 -1.23 16.81 -1.01
#